data_AF-A0A351QZ29-F1
#
_entry.id   AF-A0A351QZ29-F1
#
_cell.length_a   1.000
_cell.length_b   1.000
_cell.length_c   1.000
_cell.angle_alpha   90.00
_cell.angle_beta   90.00
_cell.angle_gamma   90.00
#
_symmetry.space_group_name_H-M   'P 1'
#
loop_
_entity.id
_entity.type
_entity.pdbx_description
1 polymer ?
#
loop_
_entity_poly.entity_id
_entity_poly.type
_entity_poly.pdbx_seq_one_letter_code
_entity_poly.pdbx_strand_id
1 'polypeptide(L)'
;MDVIKINRESLAVLDGNSLLYRAFYAIPELTTKEGVYTNGVYGFLNMLLKIKEDINPDYIVAAFDKSSNTFRHKEYEDYKA
;
A
#
# COMPACT_ATOMS: atom_id res chain seq x y z
N MET A 1 -39.03 18.18 -2.17
CA MET A 1 -37.75 18.91 -2.17
C MET A 1 -36.68 17.86 -2.39
N ASP A 2 -36.54 17.45 -3.64
CA ASP A 2 -35.63 16.38 -4.03
C ASP A 2 -34.22 16.96 -4.14
N VAL A 3 -33.38 16.63 -3.16
CA VAL A 3 -31.96 16.90 -3.25
C VAL A 3 -31.41 15.95 -4.31
N ILE A 4 -31.09 16.49 -5.48
CA ILE A 4 -30.40 15.77 -6.55
C ILE A 4 -29.07 15.28 -5.97
N LYS A 5 -28.98 13.98 -5.65
CA LYS A 5 -27.73 13.32 -5.28
C LYS A 5 -26.85 13.27 -6.52
N ILE A 6 -25.86 14.14 -6.62
CA ILE A 6 -24.83 14.01 -7.65
C ILE A 6 -24.03 12.75 -7.32
N ASN A 7 -24.26 11.68 -8.08
CA ASN A 7 -23.54 10.42 -7.93
C ASN A 7 -22.12 10.62 -8.49
N ARG A 8 -21.17 11.02 -7.64
CA ARG A 8 -19.76 11.10 -8.01
C ARG A 8 -19.10 9.77 -7.63
N GLU A 9 -18.56 9.09 -8.63
CA GLU A 9 -17.72 7.92 -8.40
C GLU A 9 -16.51 8.29 -7.53
N SER A 10 -16.10 7.36 -6.68
CA SER A 10 -15.08 7.54 -5.66
C SER A 10 -13.94 6.54 -5.85
N LEU A 11 -12.70 7.05 -5.78
CA LEU A 11 -11.47 6.26 -5.92
C LEU A 11 -10.64 6.40 -4.64
N ALA A 12 -10.39 5.29 -3.96
CA ALA A 12 -9.41 5.23 -2.89
C ALA A 12 -8.01 4.96 -3.46
N VAL A 13 -7.06 5.85 -3.18
CA VAL A 13 -5.65 5.72 -3.59
C VAL A 13 -4.81 5.42 -2.37
N LEU A 14 -4.10 4.29 -2.39
CA LEU A 14 -3.31 3.79 -1.28
C LEU A 14 -1.81 3.89 -1.60
N ASP A 15 -1.04 4.41 -0.66
CA ASP A 15 0.42 4.25 -0.64
C ASP A 15 0.75 2.85 -0.09
N GLY A 16 1.01 1.92 -1.00
CA GLY A 16 1.21 0.50 -0.70
C GLY A 16 2.45 0.24 0.15
N ASN A 17 3.55 0.95 -0.10
CA ASN A 17 4.80 0.78 0.64
C ASN A 17 4.68 1.27 2.08
N SER A 18 4.12 2.47 2.28
CA SER A 18 3.92 3.03 3.62
C SER A 18 2.95 2.18 4.45
N LEU A 19 1.86 1.71 3.84
CA LEU A 19 0.90 0.82 4.52
C LEU A 19 1.50 -0.55 4.84
N LEU A 20 2.27 -1.15 3.92
CA LEU A 20 2.92 -2.44 4.16
C LEU A 20 3.97 -2.34 5.26
N TYR A 21 4.77 -1.27 5.28
CA TYR A 21 5.72 -0.98 6.35
C TYR A 21 5.01 -0.86 7.70
N ARG A 22 3.94 -0.05 7.75
CA ARG A 22 3.12 0.09 8.97
C ARG A 22 2.55 -1.25 9.43
N ALA A 23 2.01 -2.06 8.51
CA ALA A 23 1.48 -3.38 8.81
C ALA A 23 2.53 -4.31 9.42
N PHE A 24 3.75 -4.31 8.85
CA PHE A 24 4.83 -5.17 9.31
C PHE A 24 5.20 -4.90 10.77
N TYR A 25 5.29 -3.63 11.19
CA TYR A 25 5.66 -3.29 12.58
C TYR A 25 4.47 -3.26 13.56
N ALA A 26 3.24 -3.18 13.07
CA ALA A 26 2.04 -3.13 13.93
C ALA A 26 1.50 -4.52 14.30
N ILE A 27 1.74 -5.53 13.46
CA ILE A 27 1.27 -6.90 13.68
C ILE A 27 2.40 -7.72 14.32
N PRO A 28 2.11 -8.54 15.36
CA PRO A 28 3.08 -9.49 15.91
C PRO A 28 3.73 -10.35 14.82
N GLU A 29 4.92 -10.87 15.10
CA GLU A 29 5.64 -11.73 14.16
C GLU A 29 4.79 -12.94 13.76
N LEU A 30 4.53 -13.04 12.46
CA LEU A 30 3.81 -14.15 11.84
C LEU A 30 4.71 -14.70 10.74
N THR A 31 4.96 -15.99 10.75
CA THR A 31 5.83 -16.66 9.79
C THR A 31 5.19 -17.95 9.26
N THR A 32 5.53 -18.32 8.03
CA THR A 32 5.23 -19.65 7.50
C THR A 32 6.10 -20.71 8.18
N LYS A 33 5.81 -21.99 7.94
CA LYS A 33 6.66 -23.12 8.40
C LYS A 33 8.10 -23.04 7.87
N GLU A 34 8.31 -22.31 6.78
CA GLU A 34 9.61 -22.09 6.14
C GLU A 34 10.31 -20.82 6.68
N GLY A 35 9.72 -20.14 7.66
CA GLY A 35 10.28 -18.93 8.28
C GLY A 35 10.02 -17.65 7.50
N VAL A 36 9.15 -17.66 6.48
CA VAL A 36 8.86 -16.45 5.69
C VAL A 36 7.89 -15.56 6.46
N TYR A 37 8.25 -14.30 6.69
CA TYR A 37 7.42 -13.30 7.34
C TYR A 37 6.14 -12.98 6.55
N THR A 38 4.99 -13.06 7.22
CA THR A 38 3.66 -12.81 6.65
C THR A 38 2.86 -11.73 7.38
N ASN A 39 3.36 -11.22 8.51
CA ASN A 39 2.74 -10.17 9.32
C ASN A 39 2.44 -8.89 8.51
N GLY A 40 3.36 -8.47 7.64
CA GLY A 40 3.15 -7.32 6.75
C GLY A 40 1.98 -7.52 5.79
N VAL A 41 1.94 -8.66 5.09
CA VAL A 41 0.86 -8.98 4.13
C VAL A 41 -0.48 -9.10 4.85
N TYR A 42 -0.50 -9.77 6.01
CA TYR A 42 -1.71 -9.92 6.82
C TYR A 42 -2.27 -8.57 7.27
N GLY A 43 -1.43 -7.70 7.85
CA GLY A 43 -1.86 -6.38 8.30
C GLY A 43 -2.31 -5.48 7.15
N PHE A 44 -1.61 -5.52 6.00
CA PHE A 44 -1.99 -4.76 4.82
C PHE A 44 -3.38 -5.15 4.30
N LEU A 45 -3.66 -6.46 4.17
CA LEU A 45 -4.96 -6.96 3.73
C LEU A 45 -6.08 -6.57 4.69
N ASN A 46 -5.85 -6.63 6.00
CA ASN A 46 -6.84 -6.18 6.99
C ASN A 46 -7.17 -4.69 6.83
N MET A 47 -6.16 -3.84 6.62
CA MET A 47 -6.39 -2.41 6.36
C MET A 47 -7.17 -2.19 5.05
N LEU A 48 -6.83 -2.92 3.99
CA LEU A 48 -7.52 -2.84 2.71
C LEU A 48 -9.00 -3.24 2.82
N LEU A 49 -9.29 -4.36 3.49
CA LEU A 49 -10.67 -4.81 3.71
C LEU A 49 -11.46 -3.81 4.54
N LYS A 50 -10.84 -3.23 5.57
CA LYS A 50 -11.47 -2.20 6.38
C LYS A 50 -11.77 -0.92 5.58
N ILE A 51 -10.87 -0.49 4.71
CA ILE A 51 -11.12 0.65 3.80
C ILE A 51 -12.30 0.34 2.87
N LYS A 52 -12.37 -0.88 2.32
CA LYS A 52 -13.49 -1.29 1.48
C LYS A 52 -14.82 -1.26 2.24
N GLU A 53 -14.85 -1.72 3.48
CA GLU A 53 -16.08 -1.77 4.30
C GLU A 53 -16.50 -0.40 4.83
N ASP A 54 -15.56 0.39 5.37
CA ASP A 54 -15.87 1.66 6.04
C ASP A 54 -16.12 2.80 5.04
N ILE A 55 -15.37 2.83 3.92
CA ILE A 55 -15.43 3.91 2.93
C ILE A 55 -16.32 3.52 1.74
N ASN A 56 -16.42 2.22 1.42
CA ASN A 56 -17.15 1.68 0.27
C ASN A 56 -16.92 2.47 -1.04
N PRO A 57 -15.65 2.64 -1.48
CA PRO A 57 -15.35 3.34 -2.72
C PRO A 57 -15.70 2.49 -3.94
N ASP A 58 -15.99 3.13 -5.06
CA ASP A 58 -16.26 2.46 -6.33
C ASP A 58 -15.00 1.78 -6.89
N TYR A 59 -13.82 2.37 -6.62
CA TYR A 59 -12.53 1.87 -7.07
C TYR A 59 -11.48 1.96 -5.96
N ILE A 60 -10.51 1.03 -5.98
CA ILE A 60 -9.33 1.06 -5.11
C ILE A 60 -8.08 0.85 -5.96
N VAL A 61 -7.08 1.70 -5.78
CA VAL A 61 -5.75 1.56 -6.39
C VAL A 61 -4.69 1.63 -5.30
N ALA A 62 -3.72 0.72 -5.34
CA ALA A 62 -2.53 0.78 -4.50
C ALA A 62 -1.30 1.02 -5.37
N ALA A 63 -0.54 2.07 -5.05
CA ALA A 63 0.74 2.35 -5.67
C ALA A 63 1.86 1.68 -4.86
N PHE A 64 2.70 0.91 -5.54
CA PHE A 64 3.91 0.35 -4.96
C PHE A 64 5.11 0.89 -5.73
N ASP A 65 6.07 1.48 -5.02
CA ASP A 65 7.31 1.86 -5.68
C ASP A 65 8.03 0.60 -6.14
N LYS A 66 8.38 0.59 -7.41
CA LYS A 66 9.25 -0.44 -7.95
C LYS A 66 10.61 -0.27 -7.27
N SER A 67 11.14 -1.34 -6.67
CA SER A 67 12.56 -1.44 -6.31
C SER A 67 13.41 -1.59 -7.58
N SER A 68 13.27 -0.68 -8.52
CA SER A 68 14.14 -0.63 -9.67
C SER A 68 15.38 0.14 -9.26
N ASN A 69 16.49 -0.59 -9.25
CA ASN A 69 17.76 -0.13 -9.77
C ASN A 69 17.50 0.42 -11.19
N THR A 70 16.88 1.60 -11.26
CA THR A 70 16.68 2.32 -12.51
C THR A 70 18.07 2.67 -13.00
N PHE A 71 18.24 2.77 -14.32
CA PHE A 71 19.48 3.08 -15.02
C PHE A 71 20.12 4.44 -14.64
N ARG A 72 19.79 5.03 -13.48
CA ARG A 72 20.32 6.26 -12.90
C ARG A 72 21.53 6.07 -11.98
N HIS A 73 22.01 4.84 -11.80
CA HIS A 73 23.33 4.59 -11.17
C HIS A 73 24.48 4.46 -12.16
N LYS A 74 24.26 4.73 -13.46
CA LYS A 74 25.31 4.64 -14.50
C LYS A 74 25.94 5.97 -14.91
N GLU A 75 25.53 7.12 -14.35
CA GLU A 75 25.99 8.42 -14.87
C GLU A 75 26.77 9.30 -13.88
N TYR A 76 26.95 8.94 -12.60
CA TYR A 76 27.81 9.74 -11.71
C TYR A 76 28.50 8.87 -10.65
N GLU A 77 29.74 8.45 -10.94
CA GLU A 77 30.66 7.81 -9.98
C GLU A 77 31.31 8.82 -8.99
N ASP A 78 31.26 10.13 -9.28
CA ASP A 78 32.06 11.13 -8.55
C ASP A 78 31.24 12.06 -7.63
N TYR A 79 30.45 11.50 -6.71
CA TYR A 79 29.98 12.30 -5.56
C TYR A 79 30.28 11.60 -4.23
N LYS A 80 31.57 11.37 -4.01
CA LYS A 80 32.16 11.31 -2.67
C LYS A 80 33.32 12.31 -2.60
N ALA A 81 33.03 13.52 -2.18
CA ALA A 81 33.98 14.47 -1.60
C ALA A 81 33.31 15.15 -0.40
#